data_AF-A0A3P7QQU7-F1
#
_entry.id   AF-A0A3P7QQU7-F1
#
_cell.length_a   1.000
_cell.length_b   1.000
_cell.length_c   1.000
_cell.angle_alpha   90.00
_cell.angle_beta   90.00
_cell.angle_gamma   90.00
#
_symmetry.space_group_name_H-M   'P 1'
#
loop_
_entity.id
_entity.type
_entity.pdbx_description
1 polymer ?
#
loop_
_entity_poly.entity_id
_entity_poly.type
_entity_poly.pdbx_seq_one_letter_code
_entity_poly.pdbx_strand_id
1 'polypeptide(L)'
;MEIYIDASMKMKMTSRIVRGRVSLETIKLTSRSPQVLVQEELDDAGFLSREILQRIVNDILKQGVPIPLTLGDRAMLLETNFQLNQRLIQQLTGEKLA
;
A
#
# COMPACT_ATOMS: atom_id res chain seq x y z
N MET A 1 -19.04 -5.93 -1.35
CA MET A 1 -17.92 -6.77 -0.90
C MET A 1 -17.13 -5.99 0.12
N GLU A 2 -16.63 -6.67 1.14
CA GLU A 2 -15.61 -6.17 2.05
C GLU A 2 -14.35 -7.00 1.86
N ILE A 3 -13.19 -6.34 1.94
CA ILE A 3 -11.89 -7.00 1.84
C ILE A 3 -11.14 -6.69 3.13
N TYR A 4 -10.84 -7.73 3.90
CA TYR A 4 -10.02 -7.64 5.09
C TYR A 4 -8.64 -8.22 4.79
N ILE A 5 -7.59 -7.45 5.03
CA ILE A 5 -6.20 -7.85 4.79
C ILE A 5 -5.42 -7.60 6.07
N ASP A 6 -4.81 -8.66 6.59
CA ASP A 6 -3.83 -8.60 7.65
C ASP A 6 -2.43 -8.86 7.08
N ALA A 7 -1.47 -8.00 7.41
CA ALA A 7 -0.16 -8.00 6.78
C ALA A 7 0.91 -7.43 7.71
N SER A 8 2.06 -8.10 7.75
CA SER A 8 3.27 -7.59 8.40
C SER A 8 4.29 -7.10 7.38
N MET A 9 4.93 -5.96 7.68
CA MET A 9 5.91 -5.34 6.80
C MET A 9 7.27 -5.21 7.49
N LYS A 10 8.33 -5.67 6.83
CA LYS A 10 9.72 -5.46 7.24
C LYS A 10 10.38 -4.44 6.31
N MET A 11 10.89 -3.36 6.88
CA MET A 11 11.57 -2.31 6.13
C MET A 11 13.07 -2.36 6.42
N LYS A 12 13.89 -2.22 5.37
CA LYS A 12 15.33 -2.08 5.47
C LYS A 12 15.75 -0.77 4.80
N MET A 13 16.32 0.12 5.60
CA MET A 13 16.87 1.38 5.14
C MET A 13 18.36 1.22 4.81
N THR A 14 18.77 1.75 3.66
CA THR A 14 20.17 2.04 3.33
C THR A 14 20.34 3.55 3.19
N SER A 15 21.59 4.03 3.04
CA SER A 15 21.92 5.45 2.99
C SER A 15 21.24 6.26 1.88
N ARG A 16 20.58 5.62 0.90
CA ARG A 16 19.91 6.29 -0.22
C ARG A 16 18.52 5.74 -0.54
N ILE A 17 18.16 4.56 -0.04
CA ILE A 17 16.96 3.82 -0.47
C ILE A 17 16.35 3.09 0.72
N VAL A 18 15.03 3.18 0.87
CA VAL A 18 14.26 2.27 1.72
C VAL A 18 13.67 1.17 0.86
N ARG A 19 13.89 -0.07 1.29
CA ARG A 19 13.27 -1.25 0.69
C ARG A 19 12.33 -1.89 1.71
N GLY A 20 11.20 -2.39 1.23
CA GLY A 20 10.21 -3.09 2.04
C GLY A 20 10.06 -4.54 1.59
N ARG A 21 9.62 -5.40 2.51
CA ARG A 21 9.02 -6.69 2.21
C ARG A 21 7.75 -6.83 3.03
N VAL A 22 6.64 -7.14 2.37
CA VAL A 22 5.34 -7.42 2.96
C VAL A 22 5.10 -8.93 2.99
N SER A 23 4.54 -9.40 4.10
CA SER A 23 4.01 -10.74 4.29
C SER A 23 2.51 -10.60 4.56
N LEU A 24 1.68 -11.14 3.68
CA LEU A 24 0.22 -11.17 3.85
C LEU A 24 -0.14 -12.38 4.72
N GLU A 25 -0.65 -12.13 5.92
CA GLU A 25 -1.00 -13.18 6.89
C GLU A 25 -2.39 -13.72 6.60
N THR A 26 -3.37 -12.82 6.44
CA THR A 26 -4.77 -13.17 6.18
C THR A 26 -5.38 -12.28 5.10
N ILE A 27 -6.11 -12.88 4.16
CA ILE A 27 -7.02 -12.17 3.24
C ILE A 27 -8.41 -12.81 3.40
N LYS A 28 -9.43 -11.99 3.69
CA LYS A 28 -10.83 -12.42 3.70
C LYS A 28 -11.63 -11.54 2.75
N LEU A 29 -12.34 -12.18 1.83
CA LEU A 29 -13.23 -11.53 0.89
C LEU A 29 -14.67 -11.81 1.32
N THR A 30 -15.35 -10.86 1.95
CA THR A 30 -16.71 -11.06 2.44
C THR A 30 -17.72 -10.49 1.44
N SER A 31 -18.62 -11.33 0.94
CA SER A 31 -19.72 -10.83 0.12
C SER A 31 -20.78 -10.16 1.00
N ARG A 32 -21.20 -8.94 0.63
CA ARG A 32 -22.36 -8.27 1.25
C ARG A 32 -23.69 -8.67 0.58
N SER A 33 -23.62 -9.34 -0.58
CA SER A 33 -24.79 -9.75 -1.39
C SER A 33 -24.50 -11.10 -2.06
N PRO A 34 -25.05 -12.22 -1.56
CA PRO A 34 -24.66 -13.58 -1.99
C PRO A 34 -25.19 -14.01 -3.37
N GLN A 35 -25.82 -13.12 -4.13
CA GLN A 35 -26.49 -13.47 -5.41
C GLN A 35 -25.53 -13.66 -6.59
N VAL A 36 -24.25 -13.30 -6.47
CA VAL A 36 -23.29 -13.28 -7.61
C VAL A 36 -22.13 -14.27 -7.44
N LEU A 37 -21.63 -14.46 -6.22
CA LEU A 37 -20.54 -15.39 -5.91
C LEU A 37 -20.83 -16.05 -4.56
N VAL A 38 -20.63 -17.36 -4.50
CA VAL A 38 -20.75 -18.13 -3.25
C VAL A 38 -19.51 -17.86 -2.40
N GLN A 39 -19.65 -17.83 -1.07
CA GLN A 39 -18.55 -17.49 -0.18
C GLN A 39 -17.34 -18.45 -0.32
N GLU A 40 -17.58 -19.72 -0.66
CA GLU A 40 -16.51 -20.70 -0.93
C GLU A 40 -15.66 -20.29 -2.14
N GLU A 41 -16.28 -19.83 -3.24
CA GLU A 41 -15.56 -19.37 -4.43
C GLU A 41 -14.73 -18.10 -4.13
N LEU A 42 -15.23 -17.25 -3.23
CA LEU A 42 -14.51 -16.07 -2.74
C LEU A 42 -13.34 -16.44 -1.83
N ASP A 43 -13.46 -17.49 -1.04
CA ASP A 43 -12.39 -17.96 -0.17
C ASP A 43 -11.25 -18.58 -0.99
N ASP A 44 -11.58 -19.34 -2.04
CA ASP A 44 -10.60 -19.87 -3.01
C ASP A 44 -9.90 -18.74 -3.79
N ALA A 45 -10.67 -17.74 -4.25
CA ALA A 45 -10.11 -16.54 -4.87
C ALA A 45 -9.24 -15.73 -3.90
N GLY A 46 -9.61 -15.68 -2.62
CA GLY A 46 -8.83 -15.06 -1.55
C GLY A 46 -7.48 -15.74 -1.34
N PHE A 47 -7.46 -17.08 -1.38
CA PHE A 47 -6.22 -17.84 -1.24
C PHE A 47 -5.27 -17.63 -2.42
N LEU A 48 -5.78 -17.72 -3.66
CA LEU A 48 -4.98 -17.50 -4.87
C LEU A 48 -4.48 -16.06 -4.99
N SER A 49 -5.33 -15.09 -4.67
CA SER A 49 -4.97 -13.68 -4.73
C SER A 49 -3.89 -13.32 -3.72
N ARG A 50 -3.79 -14.01 -2.58
CA ARG A 50 -2.75 -13.74 -1.57
C ARG A 50 -1.34 -13.86 -2.12
N GLU A 51 -1.01 -14.96 -2.79
CA GLU A 51 0.35 -15.15 -3.31
C GLU A 51 0.68 -14.15 -4.42
N ILE A 52 -0.28 -13.92 -5.32
CA ILE A 52 -0.11 -13.00 -6.44
C ILE A 52 0.04 -11.56 -5.93
N LEU A 53 -0.84 -11.11 -5.02
CA LEU A 53 -0.79 -9.78 -4.42
C LEU A 53 0.50 -9.57 -3.64
N GLN A 54 0.90 -10.55 -2.82
CA GLN A 54 2.15 -10.48 -2.08
C GLN A 54 3.35 -10.34 -3.02
N ARG A 55 3.38 -11.09 -4.13
CA ARG A 55 4.45 -11.00 -5.12
C ARG A 55 4.48 -9.64 -5.79
N ILE A 56 3.34 -9.15 -6.28
CA ILE A 56 3.23 -7.84 -6.94
C ILE A 56 3.71 -6.72 -6.00
N VAL A 57 3.19 -6.70 -4.77
CA VAL A 57 3.54 -5.67 -3.78
C VAL A 57 5.03 -5.75 -3.42
N ASN A 58 5.57 -6.96 -3.24
CA ASN A 58 7.00 -7.13 -2.95
C ASN A 58 7.90 -6.73 -4.11
N ASP A 59 7.50 -6.98 -5.35
CA ASP A 59 8.28 -6.58 -6.52
C ASP A 59 8.36 -5.06 -6.64
N ILE A 60 7.28 -4.34 -6.29
CA ILE A 60 7.28 -2.87 -6.19
C ILE A 60 8.18 -2.40 -5.05
N LEU A 61 7.99 -2.94 -3.84
CA LEU A 61 8.75 -2.52 -2.64
C LEU A 61 10.24 -2.87 -2.70
N LYS A 62 10.62 -3.87 -3.52
CA LYS A 62 12.00 -4.27 -3.78
C LYS A 62 12.76 -3.22 -4.59
N GLN A 63 12.09 -2.50 -5.49
CA GLN A 63 12.69 -1.38 -6.23
C GLN A 63 13.15 -0.29 -5.26
N GLY A 64 12.39 -0.14 -4.17
CA GLY A 64 12.68 0.77 -3.07
C GLY A 64 12.36 2.21 -3.42
N VAL A 65 12.15 3.01 -2.38
CA VAL A 65 11.87 4.44 -2.51
C VAL A 65 13.15 5.19 -2.18
N PRO A 66 13.67 6.04 -3.09
CA PRO A 66 14.83 6.87 -2.78
C PRO A 66 14.46 7.84 -1.67
N ILE A 67 15.26 7.86 -0.60
CA ILE A 67 15.08 8.84 0.46
C ILE A 67 16.07 9.98 0.26
N PRO A 68 15.62 11.23 0.15
CA PRO A 68 16.53 12.37 0.21
C PRO A 68 16.75 12.79 1.68
N LEU A 69 17.56 12.08 2.50
CA LEU A 69 17.77 12.49 3.92
C LEU A 69 19.18 12.22 4.50
N THR A 70 19.59 13.15 5.37
CA THR A 70 20.71 13.07 6.31
C THR A 70 20.28 12.31 7.57
N LEU A 71 21.10 11.35 8.03
CA LEU A 71 20.81 10.52 9.20
C LEU A 71 21.27 11.20 10.50
N GLY A 72 20.36 11.36 11.47
CA GLY A 72 20.64 11.70 12.86
C GLY A 72 20.43 10.50 13.79
N ASP A 73 20.97 10.57 15.01
CA ASP A 73 21.03 9.46 15.95
C ASP A 73 19.62 8.98 16.35
N ARG A 74 19.25 7.78 15.89
CA ARG A 74 17.97 7.08 16.15
C ARG A 74 16.67 7.80 15.76
N ALA A 75 16.75 8.91 15.03
CA ALA A 75 15.59 9.63 14.52
C ALA A 75 15.70 9.82 13.00
N MET A 76 14.59 9.57 12.29
CA MET A 76 14.45 9.93 10.89
C MET A 76 13.87 11.34 10.83
N LEU A 77 14.73 12.33 10.60
CA LEU A 77 14.29 13.69 10.29
C LEU A 77 13.96 13.74 8.81
N LEU A 78 12.69 13.94 8.44
CA LEU A 78 12.23 14.18 7.07
C LEU A 78 12.12 15.70 6.83
N GLU A 79 13.17 16.32 6.32
CA GLU A 79 13.17 17.75 6.02
C GLU A 79 12.99 17.95 4.50
N THR A 80 11.91 18.60 4.09
CA THR A 80 11.63 18.87 2.68
C THR A 80 11.00 20.24 2.49
N ASN A 81 11.43 20.94 1.45
CA ASN A 81 10.77 22.14 0.96
C ASN A 81 9.68 21.69 -0.01
N PHE A 82 8.42 21.82 0.36
CA PHE A 82 7.33 21.59 -0.58
C PHE A 82 6.93 22.90 -1.26
N GLN A 83 6.77 22.84 -2.57
CA GLN A 83 6.08 23.88 -3.33
C GLN A 83 4.67 23.39 -3.62
N LEU A 84 3.67 24.08 -3.07
CA LEU A 84 2.28 23.72 -3.23
C LEU A 84 1.87 23.92 -4.69
N ASN A 85 1.56 22.84 -5.41
CA ASN A 85 1.04 22.94 -6.77
C ASN A 85 -0.43 23.38 -6.69
N GLN A 86 -0.65 24.67 -6.90
CA GLN A 86 -1.97 25.30 -6.78
C GLN A 86 -3.02 24.68 -7.72
N ARG A 87 -2.62 24.22 -8.91
CA ARG A 87 -3.52 23.52 -9.85
C ARG A 87 -3.93 22.15 -9.32
N LEU A 88 -2.99 21.41 -8.73
CA LEU A 88 -3.26 20.10 -8.13
C LEU A 88 -4.18 20.25 -6.91
N ILE A 89 -3.95 21.27 -6.07
CA ILE A 89 -4.82 21.60 -4.94
C ILE A 89 -6.23 21.90 -5.45
N GLN A 90 -6.39 22.76 -6.47
CA GLN A 90 -7.70 23.08 -7.06
C GLN A 90 -8.40 21.86 -7.68
N GLN A 91 -7.64 20.90 -8.22
CA GLN A 91 -8.19 19.63 -8.73
C GLN A 91 -8.65 18.72 -7.59
N LEU A 92 -7.93 18.69 -6.46
CA LEU A 92 -8.23 17.87 -5.29
C LEU A 92 -9.34 18.48 -4.42
N THR A 93 -9.41 19.80 -4.34
CA THR A 93 -10.46 20.59 -3.67
C THR A 93 -11.57 20.99 -4.62
N GLY A 94 -11.56 20.48 -5.85
CA GLY A 94 -12.59 20.67 -6.86
C GLY A 94 -13.87 19.98 -6.42
N GLU A 95 -14.59 20.63 -5.51
CA GLU A 95 -16.01 20.40 -5.32
C GLU A 95 -16.69 20.36 -6.69
N LYS A 96 -17.45 19.29 -6.91
CA LYS A 96 -18.61 19.31 -7.78
C LYS A 96 -19.51 20.48 -7.33
N LEU A 97 -19.36 21.64 -7.95
CA LEU A 97 -20.33 22.73 -7.91
C LEU A 97 -20.50 23.30 -9.32
N ALA A 98 -21.14 22.50 -10.17
CA ALA A 98 -22.06 22.93 -11.23
C ALA A 98 -22.96 21.74 -11.58
#